data_AF-J0L391-F1
#
_entry.id   AF-J0L391-F1
#
_cell.length_a   1.000
_cell.length_b   1.000
_cell.length_c   1.000
_cell.angle_alpha   90.00
_cell.angle_beta   90.00
_cell.angle_gamma   90.00
#
_symmetry.space_group_name_H-M   'P 1'
#
loop_
_entity.id
_entity.type
_entity.pdbx_description
1 polymer ?
#
loop_
_entity_poly.entity_id
_entity_poly.type
_entity_poly.pdbx_seq_one_letter_code
_entity_poly.pdbx_strand_id
1 'polypeptide(L)'
;MKVFPISVAKLIYRPLSKSLSRIKAVSKAYDINEDLLLQSFSVYLTTLIQQRAREHVSKQKIGRSSMSSKYKPLSNSYNKSKPINTRNKFWTYSDFLINNLQTYTINNIIHIGYQDSVIHPRTGAKANDIIQWLEYGTLSIPARPLFTPIVSRISREIGVYFEAHVNKLIEDKKL
;
A
#
# COMPACT_ATOMS: atom_id res chain seq x y z
N MET A 1 25.66 13.44 -3.08
CA MET A 1 24.24 13.08 -2.91
C MET A 1 24.04 11.73 -3.58
N LYS A 2 23.84 10.64 -2.84
CA LYS A 2 23.67 9.30 -3.45
C LYS A 2 22.30 9.26 -4.13
N VAL A 3 22.31 9.27 -5.46
CA VAL A 3 21.13 8.96 -6.27
C VAL A 3 20.86 7.48 -6.07
N PHE A 4 19.74 7.12 -5.45
CA PHE A 4 19.31 5.73 -5.33
C PHE A 4 18.48 5.41 -6.58
N PRO A 5 19.01 4.64 -7.55
CA PRO A 5 18.21 4.16 -8.65
C PRO A 5 17.47 2.93 -8.15
N ILE A 6 16.16 3.03 -7.97
CA ILE A 6 15.14 1.96 -7.93
C ILE A 6 13.92 2.62 -7.32
N SER A 7 12.76 2.54 -7.99
CA SER A 7 11.52 3.12 -7.52
C SER A 7 11.20 2.61 -6.11
N VAL A 8 11.38 3.47 -5.12
CA VAL A 8 11.15 3.07 -3.75
C VAL A 8 9.66 3.07 -3.48
N ALA A 9 9.18 1.93 -2.98
CA ALA A 9 7.80 1.68 -2.56
C ALA A 9 6.71 1.92 -3.60
N LYS A 10 7.09 1.83 -4.88
CA LYS A 10 6.20 1.17 -5.84
C LYS A 10 6.29 -0.32 -5.53
N LEU A 11 5.14 -0.95 -5.26
CA LEU A 11 5.02 -2.36 -5.61
C LEU A 11 5.03 -2.37 -7.15
N ILE A 12 6.23 -2.35 -7.76
CA ILE A 12 6.39 -2.83 -9.13
C ILE A 12 6.27 -4.35 -9.03
N TYR A 13 5.04 -4.78 -8.85
CA TYR A 13 4.68 -6.16 -9.08
C TYR A 13 4.38 -6.23 -10.55
N ARG A 14 5.22 -6.93 -11.31
CA ARG A 14 4.71 -7.50 -12.55
C ARG A 14 3.59 -8.44 -12.11
N PRO A 15 2.37 -8.27 -12.62
CA PRO A 15 1.36 -9.27 -12.41
C PRO A 15 1.92 -10.58 -12.97
N LEU A 16 2.30 -11.47 -12.05
CA LEU A 16 2.05 -12.89 -12.22
C LEU A 16 2.88 -13.62 -13.28
N SER A 17 4.19 -13.43 -13.43
CA SER A 17 4.96 -14.48 -14.14
C SER A 17 4.73 -15.86 -13.50
N LYS A 18 4.54 -15.90 -12.17
CA LYS A 18 4.27 -17.12 -11.39
C LYS A 18 2.79 -17.50 -11.26
N SER A 19 1.85 -16.64 -11.66
CA SER A 19 0.42 -16.90 -11.47
C SER A 19 -0.45 -16.68 -12.72
N LEU A 20 0.15 -16.30 -13.85
CA LEU A 20 -0.48 -16.28 -15.17
C LEU A 20 -1.00 -17.67 -15.55
N SER A 21 -0.23 -18.73 -15.27
CA SER A 21 -0.66 -20.10 -15.51
C SER A 21 -1.91 -20.47 -14.70
N ARG A 22 -1.98 -20.02 -13.44
CA ARG A 22 -3.15 -20.22 -12.57
C ARG A 22 -4.35 -19.40 -13.01
N ILE A 23 -4.15 -18.16 -13.44
CA ILE A 23 -5.22 -17.30 -13.96
C ILE A 23 -5.83 -17.89 -15.22
N LYS A 24 -5.01 -18.37 -16.16
CA LYS A 24 -5.47 -19.08 -17.35
C LYS A 24 -6.27 -20.33 -17.00
N ALA A 25 -5.79 -21.11 -16.03
CA ALA A 25 -6.49 -22.31 -15.58
C ALA A 25 -7.86 -22.01 -14.97
N VAL A 26 -7.94 -21.00 -14.08
CA VAL A 26 -9.21 -20.58 -13.45
C VAL A 26 -10.14 -19.92 -14.45
N SER A 27 -9.63 -19.00 -15.28
CA SER A 27 -10.39 -18.35 -16.35
C SER A 27 -11.08 -19.38 -17.24
N LYS A 28 -10.34 -20.42 -17.67
CA LYS A 28 -10.90 -21.52 -18.45
C LYS A 28 -11.90 -22.38 -17.68
N ALA A 29 -11.63 -22.67 -16.40
CA ALA A 29 -12.49 -23.56 -15.60
C ALA A 29 -13.84 -22.94 -15.25
N TYR A 30 -13.91 -21.60 -15.16
CA TYR A 30 -15.10 -20.87 -14.72
C TYR A 30 -15.65 -19.91 -15.80
N ASP A 31 -15.15 -19.99 -17.02
CA ASP A 31 -15.53 -19.11 -18.16
C ASP A 31 -15.43 -17.60 -17.84
N ILE A 32 -14.35 -17.20 -17.15
CA ILE A 32 -14.12 -15.82 -16.71
C ILE A 32 -13.13 -15.14 -17.67
N ASN A 33 -13.41 -13.91 -18.08
CA ASN A 33 -12.44 -13.11 -18.83
C ASN A 33 -11.12 -12.89 -18.03
N GLU A 34 -9.97 -13.23 -18.63
CA GLU A 34 -8.66 -13.14 -17.98
C GLU A 34 -8.34 -11.71 -17.49
N ASP A 35 -8.62 -10.69 -18.30
CA ASP A 35 -8.32 -9.29 -17.97
C ASP A 35 -9.18 -8.79 -16.80
N LEU A 36 -10.46 -9.19 -16.76
CA LEU A 36 -11.37 -8.89 -15.66
C LEU A 36 -10.91 -9.57 -14.35
N LEU A 37 -10.47 -10.82 -14.43
CA LEU A 37 -9.94 -11.56 -13.29
C LEU A 37 -8.63 -10.93 -12.77
N LEU A 38 -7.74 -10.53 -13.68
CA LEU A 38 -6.51 -9.80 -13.38
C LEU A 38 -6.78 -8.46 -12.70
N GLN A 39 -7.72 -7.68 -13.23
CA GLN A 39 -8.08 -6.38 -12.69
C GLN A 39 -8.72 -6.52 -11.30
N SER A 40 -9.70 -7.42 -11.14
CA SER A 40 -10.36 -7.66 -9.85
C SER A 40 -9.38 -8.14 -8.78
N PHE A 41 -8.46 -9.04 -9.14
CA PHE A 41 -7.44 -9.50 -8.21
C PHE A 41 -6.47 -8.38 -7.82
N SER A 42 -6.10 -7.51 -8.77
CA SER A 42 -5.24 -6.36 -8.48
C SER A 42 -5.92 -5.37 -7.51
N VAL A 43 -7.23 -5.14 -7.65
CA VAL A 43 -8.03 -4.33 -6.70
C VAL A 43 -8.10 -4.99 -5.32
N TYR A 44 -8.27 -6.32 -5.28
CA TYR A 44 -8.25 -7.08 -4.03
C TYR A 44 -6.91 -6.93 -3.30
N LEU A 45 -5.79 -7.08 -4.00
CA LEU A 45 -4.45 -6.91 -3.42
C LEU A 45 -4.21 -5.50 -2.89
N THR A 46 -4.65 -4.47 -3.62
CA THR A 46 -4.55 -3.07 -3.17
C THR A 46 -5.31 -2.87 -1.86
N THR A 47 -6.55 -3.36 -1.78
CA THR A 47 -7.36 -3.32 -0.55
C THR A 47 -6.69 -4.05 0.60
N LEU A 48 -6.13 -5.24 0.34
CA LEU A 48 -5.42 -6.03 1.34
C LEU A 48 -4.17 -5.32 1.89
N ILE A 49 -3.38 -4.67 1.01
CA ILE A 49 -2.22 -3.88 1.42
C ILE A 49 -2.66 -2.71 2.30
N GLN A 50 -3.70 -1.97 1.88
CA GLN A 50 -4.24 -0.84 2.65
C GLN A 50 -4.71 -1.30 4.04
N GLN A 51 -5.46 -2.40 4.12
CA GLN A 51 -5.93 -2.95 5.39
C GLN A 51 -4.75 -3.33 6.29
N ARG A 52 -3.77 -4.08 5.78
CA ARG A 52 -2.59 -4.47 6.56
C ARG A 52 -1.80 -3.26 7.02
N ALA A 53 -1.63 -2.25 6.17
CA ALA A 53 -0.95 -1.03 6.56
C ALA A 53 -1.67 -0.37 7.74
N ARG A 54 -3.00 -0.19 7.68
CA ARG A 54 -3.78 0.35 8.81
C ARG A 54 -3.61 -0.45 10.09
N GLU A 55 -3.66 -1.78 10.00
CA GLU A 55 -3.45 -2.66 11.15
C GLU A 55 -2.02 -2.54 11.72
N HIS A 56 -1.01 -2.47 10.86
CA HIS A 56 0.37 -2.31 11.31
C HIS A 56 0.57 -0.97 12.01
N VAL A 57 0.05 0.12 11.46
CA VAL A 57 0.15 1.44 12.09
C VAL A 57 -0.59 1.45 13.43
N SER A 58 -1.75 0.79 13.55
CA SER A 58 -2.49 0.71 14.83
C SER A 58 -1.79 -0.15 15.89
N LYS A 59 -1.10 -1.22 15.47
CA LYS A 59 -0.41 -2.19 16.34
C LYS A 59 1.03 -1.79 16.72
N GLN A 60 1.64 -0.82 16.02
CA GLN A 60 2.99 -0.36 16.36
C GLN A 60 3.07 0.06 17.84
N LYS A 61 4.22 -0.18 18.49
CA LYS A 61 4.51 0.22 19.88
C LYS A 61 5.81 1.01 19.89
N ILE A 62 5.93 2.03 20.73
CA ILE A 62 7.18 2.79 20.94
C ILE A 62 7.52 2.73 22.42
N GLY A 63 8.44 1.84 22.79
CA GLY A 63 8.68 1.45 24.17
C GLY A 63 7.53 0.58 24.70
N ARG A 64 7.07 0.82 25.93
CA ARG A 64 5.96 0.07 26.56
C ARG A 64 4.55 0.54 26.13
N SER A 65 4.45 1.62 25.36
CA SER A 65 3.18 2.23 24.98
C SER A 65 2.80 1.92 23.53
N SER A 66 1.51 1.69 23.26
CA SER A 66 1.00 1.59 21.88
C SER A 66 1.22 2.90 21.12
N MET A 67 1.44 2.83 19.81
CA MET A 67 1.58 4.01 18.95
C MET A 67 0.31 4.86 19.00
N SER A 68 -0.87 4.24 19.08
CA SER A 68 -2.16 4.89 19.30
C SER A 68 -2.25 5.67 20.61
N SER A 69 -1.51 5.27 21.65
CA SER A 69 -1.48 5.99 22.95
C SER A 69 -0.39 7.07 23.01
N LYS A 70 0.73 6.86 22.31
CA LYS A 70 1.87 7.79 22.31
C LYS A 70 1.78 8.88 21.24
N TYR A 71 1.10 8.59 20.13
CA TYR A 71 0.75 9.50 19.05
C TYR A 71 -0.77 9.53 18.91
N LYS A 72 -1.49 9.75 20.02
CA LYS A 72 -2.89 10.13 19.95
C LYS A 72 -3.00 11.36 19.04
N PRO A 73 -4.09 11.50 18.25
CA PRO A 73 -4.43 12.78 17.67
C PRO A 73 -4.30 13.83 18.77
N LEU A 74 -3.52 14.89 18.53
CA LEU A 74 -3.33 15.92 19.55
C LEU A 74 -4.71 16.44 19.98
N SER A 75 -4.89 16.77 21.26
CA SER A 75 -6.17 17.28 21.75
C SER A 75 -6.59 18.52 20.93
N ASN A 76 -7.90 18.74 20.74
CA ASN A 76 -8.39 19.88 19.95
C ASN A 76 -7.81 21.23 20.40
N SER A 77 -7.50 21.37 21.70
CA SER A 77 -6.81 22.53 22.27
C SER A 77 -5.34 22.64 21.80
N TYR A 78 -4.56 21.57 21.89
CA TYR A 78 -3.17 21.53 21.40
C TYR A 78 -3.09 21.67 19.86
N ASN A 79 -4.09 21.11 19.18
CA ASN A 79 -4.34 21.29 17.76
C ASN A 79 -4.89 22.67 17.39
N LYS A 80 -5.05 23.62 18.31
CA LYS A 80 -5.30 25.03 17.98
C LYS A 80 -4.04 25.88 18.17
N SER A 81 -3.10 25.46 19.01
CA SER A 81 -1.90 26.22 19.37
C SER A 81 -0.66 25.97 18.50
N LYS A 82 -0.61 24.87 17.74
CA LYS A 82 0.53 24.55 16.84
C LYS A 82 0.31 25.05 15.40
N PRO A 83 1.29 25.31 14.55
CA PRO A 83 1.02 25.54 13.11
C PRO A 83 0.35 24.30 12.45
N ILE A 84 -0.61 24.48 11.52
CA ILE A 84 -1.42 23.40 10.88
C ILE A 84 -0.57 22.21 10.38
N ASN A 85 0.64 22.50 9.92
CA ASN A 85 1.68 21.64 9.38
C ASN A 85 2.46 20.82 10.42
N THR A 86 2.24 21.00 11.73
CA THR A 86 2.98 20.29 12.80
C THR A 86 2.15 19.31 13.62
N ARG A 87 0.83 19.30 13.39
CA ARG A 87 -0.16 18.74 14.30
C ARG A 87 -0.40 17.23 14.19
N ASN A 88 -0.05 16.55 13.09
CA ASN A 88 -0.33 15.11 12.92
C ASN A 88 0.62 14.42 11.93
N LYS A 89 1.88 14.87 11.80
CA LYS A 89 2.76 14.52 10.67
C LYS A 89 2.76 13.02 10.34
N PHE A 90 3.09 12.13 11.28
CA PHE A 90 3.20 10.69 10.98
C PHE A 90 1.87 10.04 10.54
N TRP A 91 0.77 10.28 11.25
CA TRP A 91 -0.55 9.73 10.91
C TRP A 91 -1.13 10.36 9.64
N THR A 92 -0.98 11.68 9.47
CA THR A 92 -1.40 12.37 8.24
C THR A 92 -0.65 11.86 7.01
N TYR A 93 0.66 11.62 7.11
CA TYR A 93 1.41 11.02 6.01
C TYR A 93 1.05 9.55 5.80
N SER A 94 0.90 8.77 6.88
CA SER A 94 0.55 7.35 6.76
C SER A 94 -0.85 7.15 6.18
N ASP A 95 -1.85 7.90 6.63
CA ASP A 95 -3.21 7.86 6.09
C ASP A 95 -3.27 8.39 4.66
N PHE A 96 -2.55 9.48 4.34
CA PHE A 96 -2.45 9.95 2.97
C PHE A 96 -1.91 8.86 2.04
N LEU A 97 -0.81 8.21 2.43
CA LEU A 97 -0.21 7.13 1.66
C LEU A 97 -1.16 5.94 1.55
N ILE A 98 -1.77 5.50 2.65
CA ILE A 98 -2.73 4.38 2.61
C ILE A 98 -3.91 4.72 1.67
N ASN A 99 -4.48 5.91 1.78
CA ASN A 99 -5.67 6.33 1.01
C ASN A 99 -5.37 6.56 -0.47
N ASN A 100 -4.13 6.90 -0.83
CA ASN A 100 -3.72 7.17 -2.21
C ASN A 100 -2.95 6.01 -2.85
N LEU A 101 -2.86 4.86 -2.18
CA LEU A 101 -2.38 3.63 -2.79
C LEU A 101 -3.40 3.17 -3.84
N GLN A 102 -2.97 3.05 -5.08
CA GLN A 102 -3.86 2.78 -6.22
C GLN A 102 -3.30 1.69 -7.12
N THR A 103 -4.22 1.06 -7.86
CA THR A 103 -3.88 0.20 -9.00
C THR A 103 -3.89 1.05 -10.28
N TYR A 104 -2.87 0.93 -11.12
CA TYR A 104 -2.82 1.61 -12.42
C TYR A 104 -2.04 0.79 -13.46
N THR A 105 -2.32 0.99 -14.74
CA THR A 105 -1.67 0.23 -15.83
C THR A 105 -0.75 1.14 -16.63
N ILE A 106 0.48 0.68 -16.89
CA ILE A 106 1.43 1.33 -17.80
C ILE A 106 1.97 0.26 -18.75
N ASN A 107 1.88 0.47 -20.07
CA ASN A 107 2.40 -0.45 -21.08
C ASN A 107 1.94 -1.91 -20.85
N ASN A 108 0.64 -2.11 -20.57
CA ASN A 108 0.03 -3.41 -20.23
C ASN A 108 0.59 -4.11 -18.98
N ILE A 109 1.28 -3.37 -18.10
CA ILE A 109 1.73 -3.84 -16.80
C ILE A 109 0.87 -3.18 -15.73
N ILE A 110 0.24 -3.98 -14.87
CA ILE A 110 -0.53 -3.47 -13.73
C ILE A 110 0.45 -3.19 -12.58
N HIS A 111 0.38 -1.99 -12.04
CA HIS A 111 1.15 -1.50 -10.91
C HIS A 111 0.23 -1.27 -9.71
N ILE A 112 0.74 -1.54 -8.50
CA ILE A 112 0.09 -1.13 -7.25
C ILE A 112 1.04 -0.17 -6.55
N GLY A 113 0.62 1.06 -6.27
CA GLY A 113 1.52 2.06 -5.73
C GLY A 113 0.98 3.47 -5.88
N TYR A 114 1.89 4.41 -6.05
CA TYR A 114 1.57 5.82 -6.25
C TYR A 114 1.97 6.27 -7.64
N GLN A 115 1.05 6.92 -8.35
CA GLN A 115 1.38 7.65 -9.57
C GLN A 115 2.21 8.90 -9.24
N ASP A 116 3.02 9.36 -10.19
CA ASP A 116 3.88 10.54 -9.97
C ASP A 116 3.09 11.85 -9.84
N SER A 117 1.82 11.85 -10.26
CA SER A 117 0.83 12.93 -10.09
C SER A 117 0.28 13.04 -8.67
N VAL A 118 0.47 12.01 -7.83
CA VAL A 118 -0.04 12.02 -6.45
C VAL A 118 0.87 12.88 -5.59
N ILE A 119 0.42 14.10 -5.31
CA ILE A 119 1.15 15.11 -4.53
C ILE A 119 0.47 15.29 -3.18
N HIS A 120 1.26 15.30 -2.11
CA HIS A 120 0.74 15.53 -0.78
C HIS A 120 0.35 17.01 -0.62
N PRO A 121 -0.92 17.32 -0.30
CA PRO A 121 -1.49 18.66 -0.46
C PRO A 121 -0.85 19.73 0.45
N ARG A 122 -0.20 19.32 1.55
CA ARG A 122 0.42 20.28 2.50
C ARG A 122 1.93 20.48 2.29
N THR A 123 2.60 19.53 1.68
CA THR A 123 4.07 19.58 1.52
C THR A 123 4.47 19.85 0.08
N GLY A 124 3.57 19.63 -0.89
CA GLY A 124 3.93 19.65 -2.30
C GLY A 124 4.85 18.50 -2.72
N ALA A 125 5.20 17.60 -1.80
CA ALA A 125 6.06 16.46 -2.09
C ALA A 125 5.26 15.35 -2.76
N LYS A 126 5.89 14.63 -3.70
CA LYS A 126 5.27 13.48 -4.36
C LYS A 126 5.10 12.34 -3.35
N ALA A 127 4.03 11.57 -3.47
CA ALA A 127 3.79 10.41 -2.61
C ALA A 127 4.96 9.41 -2.67
N ASN A 128 5.55 9.22 -3.86
CA ASN A 128 6.74 8.38 -4.08
C ASN A 128 7.96 8.85 -3.27
N ASP A 129 8.18 10.17 -3.14
CA ASP A 129 9.28 10.70 -2.33
C ASP A 129 9.02 10.49 -0.83
N ILE A 130 7.78 10.74 -0.39
CA ILE A 130 7.37 10.59 1.01
C ILE A 130 7.53 9.14 1.45
N ILE A 131 7.05 8.20 0.64
CA ILE A 131 7.18 6.78 0.98
C ILE A 131 8.64 6.34 0.96
N GLN A 132 9.49 6.87 0.08
CA GLN A 132 10.91 6.61 0.09
C GLN A 132 11.59 7.05 1.38
N TRP A 133 11.30 8.28 1.82
CA TRP A 133 11.83 8.81 3.08
C TRP A 133 11.33 8.02 4.29
N LEU A 134 10.11 7.48 4.24
CA LEU A 134 9.59 6.64 5.31
C LEU A 134 10.24 5.25 5.31
N GLU A 135 10.32 4.58 4.18
CA GLU A 135 10.80 3.19 4.11
C GLU A 135 12.30 3.07 4.38
N TYR A 136 13.11 4.03 3.90
CA TYR A 136 14.57 3.97 4.01
C TYR A 136 15.17 5.04 4.91
N GLY A 137 14.36 5.97 5.39
CA GLY A 137 14.87 7.09 6.17
C GLY A 137 15.57 8.14 5.32
N THR A 138 16.10 9.13 6.01
CA THR A 138 16.92 10.23 5.50
C THR A 138 18.06 10.47 6.49
N LEU A 139 18.95 11.43 6.19
CA LEU A 139 20.00 11.84 7.15
C LEU A 139 19.43 12.25 8.52
N SER A 140 18.22 12.80 8.54
CA SER A 140 17.57 13.35 9.74
C SER A 140 16.39 12.52 10.27
N ILE A 141 15.95 11.50 9.54
CA ILE A 141 14.75 10.71 9.87
C ILE A 141 15.11 9.23 9.76
N PRO A 142 15.00 8.42 10.82
CA PRO A 142 15.29 6.99 10.72
C PRO A 142 14.26 6.28 9.85
N ALA A 143 14.69 5.20 9.19
CA ALA A 143 13.82 4.31 8.43
C ALA A 143 12.68 3.75 9.29
N ARG A 144 11.48 3.71 8.72
CA ARG A 144 10.25 3.17 9.30
C ARG A 144 9.48 2.40 8.23
N PRO A 145 9.99 1.24 7.80
CA PRO A 145 9.36 0.46 6.75
C PRO A 145 7.96 0.00 7.18
N LEU A 146 6.97 0.25 6.33
CA LEU A 146 5.58 -0.10 6.53
C LEU A 146 5.08 -0.96 5.39
N PHE A 147 5.21 -0.49 4.16
CA PHE A 147 4.68 -1.14 2.97
C PHE A 147 5.62 -2.25 2.48
N THR A 148 6.93 -2.03 2.44
CA THR A 148 7.90 -3.05 1.96
C THR A 148 7.74 -4.42 2.63
N PRO A 149 7.63 -4.55 3.97
CA PRO A 149 7.43 -5.85 4.60
C PRO A 149 6.06 -6.47 4.29
N ILE A 150 5.00 -5.67 4.20
CA ILE A 150 3.65 -6.12 3.85
C ILE A 150 3.64 -6.71 2.44
N VAL A 151 4.19 -5.94 1.50
CA VAL A 151 4.39 -6.28 0.10
C VAL A 151 5.18 -7.58 -0.06
N SER A 152 6.32 -7.69 0.61
CA SER A 152 7.20 -8.86 0.53
C SER A 152 6.49 -10.12 1.03
N ARG A 153 5.67 -10.00 2.08
CA ARG A 153 4.85 -11.11 2.56
C ARG A 153 3.76 -11.48 1.55
N ILE A 154 3.01 -10.52 1.04
CA ILE A 154 1.94 -10.76 0.05
C ILE A 154 2.49 -11.44 -1.20
N SER A 155 3.64 -10.98 -1.69
CA SER A 155 4.26 -11.56 -2.88
C SER A 155 4.68 -13.02 -2.71
N ARG A 156 5.07 -13.44 -1.49
CA ARG A 156 5.43 -14.84 -1.20
C ARG A 156 4.21 -15.75 -1.15
N GLU A 157 3.10 -15.22 -0.66
CA GLU A 157 1.85 -15.95 -0.45
C GLU A 157 0.81 -15.67 -1.57
N ILE A 158 1.26 -15.15 -2.72
CA ILE A 158 0.35 -14.60 -3.75
C ILE A 158 -0.65 -15.64 -4.28
N GLY A 159 -0.23 -16.91 -4.39
CA GLY A 159 -1.11 -18.01 -4.81
C GLY A 159 -2.26 -18.25 -3.82
N VAL A 160 -1.99 -18.14 -2.52
CA VAL A 160 -3.00 -18.28 -1.46
C VAL A 160 -4.01 -17.13 -1.52
N TYR A 161 -3.54 -15.90 -1.71
CA TYR A 161 -4.42 -14.74 -1.88
C TYR A 161 -5.26 -14.83 -3.16
N PHE A 162 -4.71 -15.40 -4.22
CA PHE A 162 -5.44 -15.62 -5.46
C PHE A 162 -6.56 -16.66 -5.27
N GLU A 163 -6.28 -17.80 -4.64
CA GLU A 163 -7.29 -18.80 -4.31
C GLU A 163 -8.40 -18.22 -3.41
N ALA A 164 -8.04 -17.45 -2.39
CA ALA A 164 -9.00 -16.75 -1.53
C ALA A 164 -9.88 -15.77 -2.32
N HIS A 165 -9.32 -15.05 -3.29
CA HIS A 165 -10.07 -14.13 -4.16
C HIS A 165 -11.04 -14.87 -5.07
N VAL A 166 -10.61 -15.95 -5.72
CA VAL A 166 -11.46 -16.76 -6.60
C VAL A 166 -12.60 -17.40 -5.82
N ASN A 167 -12.33 -18.00 -4.67
CA ASN A 167 -13.37 -18.59 -3.82
C ASN A 167 -14.43 -17.55 -3.42
N LYS A 168 -13.99 -16.33 -3.08
CA LYS A 168 -14.90 -15.23 -2.76
C LYS A 168 -15.77 -14.82 -3.96
N LEU A 169 -15.23 -14.80 -5.18
CA LEU A 169 -16.01 -14.51 -6.38
C LEU A 169 -17.10 -15.56 -6.64
N ILE A 170 -16.77 -16.84 -6.41
CA ILE A 170 -17.70 -17.97 -6.50
C ILE A 170 -18.82 -17.83 -5.45
N GLU A 171 -18.46 -17.56 -4.19
CA GLU A 171 -19.42 -17.39 -3.09
C GLU A 171 -20.37 -16.21 -3.30
N ASP A 172 -19.85 -15.07 -3.77
CA ASP A 172 -20.62 -13.85 -4.02
C ASP A 172 -21.59 -13.95 -5.22
N LYS A 173 -21.58 -15.06 -5.98
CA LYS A 173 -22.27 -15.21 -7.28
C LYS A 173 -22.00 -14.03 -8.22
N LYS A 174 -20.79 -13.48 -8.15
CA LYS A 174 -20.29 -12.48 -9.12
C LYS A 174 -19.63 -13.15 -10.32
N LEU A 175 -19.96 -14.43 -10.49
CA LEU A 175 -19.65 -15.35 -11.56
C LEU A 175 -20.98 -15.91 -12.07
#